data_AF-A0A7W0YD45-F1
#
_entry.id   AF-A0A7W0YD45-F1
#
_cell.length_a   1.000
_cell.length_b   1.000
_cell.length_c   1.000
_cell.angle_alpha   90.00
_cell.angle_beta   90.00
_cell.angle_gamma   90.00
#
_symmetry.space_group_name_H-M   'P 1'
#
loop_
_entity.id
_entity.type
_entity.pdbx_description
1 polymer ?
#
loop_
_entity_poly.entity_id
_entity_poly.type
_entity_poly.pdbx_seq_one_letter_code
_entity_poly.pdbx_strand_id
1 'polypeptide(L)'
;MHSVLKNLGLTDVNPGAFSGEWHGAGAVHEKISPVDGRSLGKFRTASPDDYEKVIGRAQDAFTKWRTTPGPVRGETVRQLGNALREQKSDLGKLVSLESGKILAEGEGEVQEMIDICDFAVGQSRMLYGLTIQSERPNHRLMEQWHPLGLVAVISAFNFPVAVWSWNAALAAVGGDATIWK
;
A
#
# COMPACT_ATOMS: atom_id res chain seq x y z
N MET A 1 -7.14 -0.84 24.34
CA MET A 1 -6.67 0.34 23.59
C MET A 1 -5.14 0.39 23.57
N HIS A 2 -4.46 0.59 24.72
CA HIS A 2 -2.98 0.61 24.78
C HIS A 2 -2.29 -0.66 24.25
N SER A 3 -2.89 -1.85 24.38
CA SER A 3 -2.30 -3.09 23.87
C SER A 3 -2.25 -3.16 22.35
N VAL A 4 -3.31 -2.72 21.65
CA VAL A 4 -3.38 -2.79 20.17
C VAL A 4 -2.36 -1.85 19.54
N LEU A 5 -2.26 -0.60 20.02
CA LEU A 5 -1.30 0.37 19.50
C LEU A 5 0.14 -0.13 19.68
N LYS A 6 0.46 -0.69 20.84
CA LYS A 6 1.78 -1.27 21.13
C LYS A 6 2.08 -2.48 20.25
N ASN A 7 1.11 -3.36 20.01
CA ASN A 7 1.28 -4.54 19.16
C ASN A 7 1.60 -4.14 17.70
N LEU A 8 1.02 -3.04 17.24
CA LEU A 8 1.28 -2.46 15.91
C LEU A 8 2.53 -1.58 15.87
N GLY A 9 3.31 -1.51 16.95
CA GLY A 9 4.55 -0.73 17.02
C GLY A 9 4.34 0.79 17.09
N LEU A 10 3.12 1.25 17.39
CA LEU A 10 2.81 2.66 17.53
C LEU A 10 3.25 3.18 18.90
N THR A 11 3.74 4.43 18.90
CA THR A 11 4.18 5.18 20.09
C THR A 11 3.32 6.43 20.28
N ASP A 12 3.63 7.26 21.28
CA ASP A 12 2.88 8.50 21.54
C ASP A 12 2.97 9.52 20.40
N VAL A 13 4.10 9.57 19.68
CA VAL A 13 4.33 10.45 18.54
C VAL A 13 5.02 9.68 17.41
N ASN A 14 4.30 9.47 16.32
CA ASN A 14 4.73 8.62 15.21
C ASN A 14 5.20 9.46 13.99
N PRO A 15 6.24 9.03 13.27
CA PRO A 15 6.59 9.60 11.97
C PRO A 15 5.46 9.31 10.94
N GLY A 16 5.11 10.30 10.12
CA GLY A 16 4.01 10.22 9.15
C GLY A 16 4.44 10.01 7.71
N ALA A 17 5.73 9.78 7.44
CA ALA A 17 6.25 9.46 6.13
C ALA A 17 7.33 8.37 6.20
N PHE A 18 7.43 7.56 5.15
CA PHE A 18 8.38 6.45 5.07
C PHE A 18 8.91 6.27 3.64
N SER A 19 10.23 6.09 3.51
CA SER A 19 10.86 5.72 2.23
C SER A 19 12.02 4.73 2.39
N GLY A 20 11.90 3.80 3.34
CA GLY A 20 13.01 2.91 3.77
C GLY A 20 13.66 3.36 5.07
N GLU A 21 13.46 4.63 5.42
CA GLU A 21 13.58 5.18 6.77
C GLU A 21 12.36 6.03 7.08
N TRP A 22 12.13 6.31 8.35
CA TRP A 22 11.00 7.13 8.81
C TRP A 22 11.33 8.62 8.78
N HIS A 23 10.38 9.42 8.29
CA HIS A 23 10.44 10.88 8.20
C HIS A 23 9.22 11.53 8.86
N GLY A 24 9.30 12.83 9.13
CA GLY A 24 8.21 13.55 9.79
C GLY A 24 8.67 14.87 10.40
N ALA A 25 9.10 15.81 9.57
CA ALA A 25 9.50 17.15 9.98
C ALA A 25 8.37 18.19 9.85
N GLY A 26 7.18 17.77 9.41
CA GLY A 26 5.99 18.62 9.28
C GLY A 26 5.24 18.86 10.60
N ALA A 27 3.99 19.28 10.45
CA ALA A 27 3.10 19.60 11.56
C ALA A 27 2.74 18.35 12.38
N VAL A 28 2.56 18.53 13.69
CA VAL A 28 2.06 17.48 14.57
C VAL A 28 0.53 17.49 14.54
N HIS A 29 -0.06 16.33 14.28
CA HIS A 29 -1.50 16.12 14.36
C HIS A 29 -1.80 15.11 15.45
N GLU A 30 -2.90 15.32 16.17
CA GLU A 30 -3.41 14.37 17.15
C GLU A 30 -4.60 13.63 16.56
N LYS A 31 -4.64 12.31 16.75
CA LYS A 31 -5.75 11.49 16.30
C LYS A 31 -6.67 11.18 17.46
N ILE A 32 -7.91 11.64 17.37
CA ILE A 32 -8.95 11.39 18.35
C ILE A 32 -9.90 10.30 17.81
N SER A 33 -10.18 9.32 18.66
CA SER A 33 -11.16 8.26 18.39
C SER A 33 -12.57 8.86 18.35
N PRO A 34 -13.33 8.69 17.25
CA PRO A 34 -14.73 9.10 17.21
C PRO A 34 -15.64 8.20 18.07
N VAL A 35 -15.13 7.06 18.56
CA VAL A 35 -15.90 6.08 19.36
C VAL A 35 -16.09 6.57 20.80
N ASP A 36 -15.06 7.16 21.40
CA ASP A 36 -15.03 7.52 22.82
C ASP A 36 -14.35 8.87 23.12
N GLY A 37 -13.93 9.61 22.09
CA GLY A 37 -13.28 10.91 22.23
C GLY A 37 -11.87 10.87 22.80
N ARG A 38 -11.27 9.69 22.99
CA ARG A 38 -9.91 9.56 23.54
C ARG A 38 -8.85 9.72 22.46
N SER A 39 -7.68 10.21 22.88
CA SER A 39 -6.50 10.27 22.01
C SER A 39 -5.97 8.88 21.70
N LEU A 40 -5.70 8.63 20.41
CA LEU A 40 -5.02 7.43 19.90
C LEU A 40 -3.51 7.68 19.71
N GLY A 41 -3.03 8.87 20.02
CA GLY A 41 -1.65 9.30 19.81
C GLY A 41 -1.52 10.42 18.77
N LYS A 42 -0.28 10.79 18.49
CA LYS A 42 0.06 11.87 17.57
C LYS A 42 0.90 11.35 16.41
N PHE A 43 0.91 12.07 15.30
CA PHE A 43 1.81 11.83 14.19
C PHE A 43 2.37 13.14 13.64
N ARG A 44 3.59 13.09 13.10
CA ARG A 44 4.22 14.22 12.39
C ARG A 44 4.06 14.03 10.90
N THR A 45 3.39 14.96 10.22
CA THR A 45 3.25 14.91 8.76
C THR A 45 4.58 15.09 8.04
N ALA A 46 4.62 14.73 6.76
CA ALA A 46 5.75 15.05 5.90
C ALA A 46 5.85 16.58 5.72
N SER A 47 7.05 17.13 5.85
CA SER A 47 7.38 18.46 5.32
C SER A 47 7.54 18.40 3.78
N PRO A 48 7.58 19.55 3.08
CA PRO A 48 7.95 19.57 1.66
C PRO A 48 9.31 18.89 1.38
N ASP A 49 10.29 19.07 2.26
CA ASP A 49 11.60 18.41 2.12
C ASP A 49 11.52 16.89 2.33
N ASP A 50 10.65 16.41 3.23
CA ASP A 50 10.41 14.98 3.39
C ASP A 50 9.73 14.40 2.15
N TYR A 51 8.81 15.14 1.54
CA TYR A 51 8.18 14.74 0.27
C TYR A 51 9.22 14.55 -0.83
N GLU A 52 10.14 15.50 -1.03
CA GLU A 52 11.19 15.38 -2.05
C GLU A 52 12.09 14.15 -1.80
N LYS A 53 12.44 13.88 -0.53
CA LYS A 53 13.20 12.66 -0.16
C LYS A 53 12.43 11.39 -0.50
N VAL A 54 11.15 11.34 -0.13
CA VAL A 54 10.28 10.18 -0.40
C VAL A 54 10.14 9.94 -1.90
N ILE A 55 9.91 10.99 -2.69
CA ILE A 55 9.79 10.89 -4.15
C ILE A 55 11.09 10.43 -4.79
N GLY A 56 12.23 11.04 -4.46
CA GLY A 56 13.52 10.63 -5.01
C GLY A 56 13.82 9.16 -4.71
N ARG A 57 13.56 8.73 -3.47
CA ARG A 57 13.76 7.34 -3.05
C ARG A 57 12.81 6.36 -3.73
N ALA A 58 11.55 6.75 -3.96
CA ALA A 58 10.59 5.94 -4.71
C ALA A 58 10.95 5.82 -6.19
N GLN A 59 11.49 6.87 -6.82
CA GLN A 59 12.02 6.82 -8.18
C GLN A 59 13.18 5.84 -8.28
N ASP A 60 14.14 5.90 -7.36
CA ASP A 60 15.24 4.94 -7.27
C ASP A 60 14.76 3.50 -7.08
N ALA A 61 13.77 3.29 -6.21
CA ALA A 61 13.17 1.98 -5.99
C ALA A 61 12.47 1.47 -7.26
N PHE A 62 11.70 2.31 -7.96
CA PHE A 62 11.01 1.97 -9.20
C PHE A 62 11.97 1.48 -10.28
N THR A 63 13.11 2.17 -10.49
CA THR A 63 14.07 1.78 -11.54
C THR A 63 14.57 0.34 -11.38
N LYS A 64 14.70 -0.12 -10.13
CA LYS A 64 15.06 -1.51 -9.77
C LYS A 64 13.84 -2.42 -9.87
N TRP A 65 12.74 -2.03 -9.23
CA TRP A 65 11.51 -2.83 -9.14
C TRP A 65 10.90 -3.21 -10.48
N ARG A 66 10.90 -2.29 -11.45
CA ARG A 66 10.35 -2.54 -12.80
C ARG A 66 11.06 -3.67 -13.56
N THR A 67 12.30 -3.99 -13.18
CA THR A 67 13.08 -5.07 -13.80
C THR A 67 12.91 -6.43 -13.10
N THR A 68 12.32 -6.45 -11.90
CA THR A 68 11.98 -7.67 -11.18
C THR A 68 10.89 -8.43 -11.95
N PRO A 69 11.03 -9.74 -12.24
CA PRO A 69 10.00 -10.50 -12.97
C PRO A 69 8.63 -10.47 -12.28
N GLY A 70 7.55 -10.39 -13.08
CA GLY A 70 6.16 -10.32 -12.57
C GLY A 70 5.85 -11.33 -11.47
N PRO A 71 6.08 -12.64 -11.66
CA PRO A 71 5.82 -13.64 -10.63
C PRO A 71 6.63 -13.46 -9.33
N VAL A 72 7.83 -12.87 -9.41
CA VAL A 72 8.66 -12.55 -8.23
C VAL A 72 8.09 -11.35 -7.49
N ARG A 73 7.57 -10.35 -8.21
CA ARG A 73 6.81 -9.24 -7.60
C ARG A 73 5.57 -9.75 -6.88
N GLY A 74 4.88 -10.72 -7.50
CA GLY A 74 3.75 -11.44 -6.89
C GLY A 74 4.11 -12.10 -5.56
N GLU A 75 5.29 -12.74 -5.45
CA GLU A 75 5.76 -13.34 -4.20
C GLU A 75 5.92 -12.29 -3.08
N THR A 76 6.42 -11.09 -3.38
CA THR A 76 6.48 -10.00 -2.39
C THR A 76 5.09 -9.59 -1.91
N VAL A 77 4.11 -9.48 -2.82
CA VAL A 77 2.71 -9.16 -2.47
C VAL A 77 2.06 -10.30 -1.68
N ARG A 78 2.39 -11.57 -1.96
CA ARG A 78 1.94 -12.71 -1.16
C ARG A 78 2.42 -12.60 0.30
N GLN A 79 3.67 -12.21 0.50
CA GLN A 79 4.24 -12.02 1.84
C GLN A 79 3.58 -10.87 2.59
N LEU A 80 3.24 -9.77 1.90
CA LEU A 80 2.42 -8.70 2.47
C LEU A 80 1.06 -9.26 2.94
N GLY A 81 0.37 -10.03 2.09
CA GLY A 81 -0.90 -10.68 2.47
C GLY A 81 -0.77 -11.57 3.71
N ASN A 82 0.34 -12.31 3.87
CA ASN A 82 0.58 -13.12 5.07
C ASN A 82 0.81 -12.27 6.32
N ALA A 83 1.63 -11.22 6.22
CA ALA A 83 1.85 -10.29 7.32
C ALA A 83 0.53 -9.61 7.76
N LEU A 84 -0.34 -9.26 6.81
CA LEU A 84 -1.66 -8.74 7.09
C LEU A 84 -2.56 -9.77 7.80
N ARG A 85 -2.50 -11.06 7.42
CA ARG A 85 -3.23 -12.13 8.12
C ARG A 85 -2.80 -12.25 9.58
N GLU A 86 -1.49 -12.21 9.83
CA GLU A 86 -0.94 -12.27 11.19
C GLU A 86 -1.42 -11.11 12.06
N GLN A 87 -1.61 -9.93 11.46
CA GLN A 87 -2.01 -8.71 12.17
C GLN A 87 -3.50 -8.35 12.04
N LYS A 88 -4.31 -9.21 11.39
CA LYS A 88 -5.69 -8.87 10.98
C LYS A 88 -6.54 -8.31 12.11
N SER A 89 -6.54 -8.98 13.26
CA SER A 89 -7.38 -8.57 14.39
C SER A 89 -6.94 -7.23 14.99
N ASP A 90 -5.63 -6.98 15.10
CA ASP A 90 -5.13 -5.74 15.69
C ASP A 90 -5.28 -4.56 14.72
N LEU A 91 -5.05 -4.77 13.42
CA LEU A 91 -5.36 -3.78 12.39
C LEU A 91 -6.87 -3.47 12.32
N GLY A 92 -7.73 -4.49 12.35
CA GLY A 92 -9.19 -4.29 12.33
C GLY A 92 -9.70 -3.49 13.53
N LYS A 93 -9.15 -3.75 14.72
CA LYS A 93 -9.41 -2.92 15.92
C LYS A 93 -8.93 -1.48 15.72
N LEU A 94 -7.74 -1.27 15.15
CA LEU A 94 -7.24 0.08 14.89
C LEU A 94 -8.17 0.83 13.93
N VAL A 95 -8.57 0.22 12.81
CA VAL A 95 -9.52 0.80 11.85
C VAL A 95 -10.82 1.19 12.56
N SER A 96 -11.39 0.29 13.37
CA SER A 96 -12.62 0.56 14.13
C SER A 96 -12.45 1.75 15.09
N LEU A 97 -11.35 1.78 15.84
CA LEU A 97 -11.05 2.86 16.79
C LEU A 97 -10.82 4.20 16.08
N GLU A 98 -10.19 4.18 14.90
CA GLU A 98 -9.72 5.38 14.22
C GLU A 98 -10.78 6.01 13.29
N SER A 99 -11.58 5.16 12.63
CA SER A 99 -12.61 5.59 11.67
C SER A 99 -14.03 5.54 12.25
N GLY A 100 -14.24 4.85 13.36
CA GLY A 100 -15.54 4.73 14.04
C GLY A 100 -16.47 3.65 13.47
N LYS A 101 -16.01 2.81 12.54
CA LYS A 101 -16.81 1.69 12.03
C LYS A 101 -16.86 0.53 13.02
N ILE A 102 -17.86 -0.34 12.89
CA ILE A 102 -17.95 -1.53 13.76
C ILE A 102 -16.76 -2.47 13.53
N LEU A 103 -16.36 -3.22 14.56
CA LEU A 103 -15.18 -4.09 14.49
C LEU A 103 -15.25 -5.09 13.33
N ALA A 104 -16.43 -5.65 13.05
CA ALA A 104 -16.62 -6.58 11.94
C ALA A 104 -16.30 -5.94 10.57
N GLU A 105 -16.64 -4.66 10.38
CA GLU A 105 -16.27 -3.92 9.17
C GLU A 105 -14.78 -3.57 9.15
N GLY A 106 -14.18 -3.27 10.31
CA GLY A 106 -12.73 -3.04 10.40
C GLY A 106 -11.92 -4.29 10.05
N GLU A 107 -12.28 -5.45 10.60
CA GLU A 107 -11.65 -6.74 10.26
C GLU A 107 -11.99 -7.19 8.84
N GLY A 108 -13.19 -6.86 8.35
CA GLY A 108 -13.59 -7.08 6.96
C GLY A 108 -12.75 -6.27 5.99
N GLU A 109 -12.47 -5.00 6.28
CA GLU A 109 -11.62 -4.17 5.43
C GLU A 109 -10.19 -4.69 5.37
N VAL A 110 -9.62 -5.17 6.48
CA VAL A 110 -8.31 -5.83 6.46
C VAL A 110 -8.36 -7.16 5.69
N GLN A 111 -9.49 -7.88 5.73
CA GLN A 111 -9.68 -9.07 4.88
C GLN A 111 -9.64 -8.70 3.40
N GLU A 112 -10.23 -7.59 2.98
CA GLU A 112 -10.15 -7.12 1.59
C GLU A 112 -8.70 -6.83 1.16
N MET A 113 -7.86 -6.30 2.06
CA MET A 113 -6.43 -6.13 1.79
C MET A 113 -5.71 -7.48 1.57
N ILE A 114 -6.10 -8.49 2.35
CA ILE A 114 -5.55 -9.85 2.26
C ILE A 114 -5.97 -10.50 0.93
N ASP A 115 -7.25 -10.41 0.59
CA ASP A 115 -7.82 -11.06 -0.59
C ASP A 115 -7.30 -10.44 -1.89
N ILE A 116 -7.10 -9.12 -1.92
CA ILE A 116 -6.49 -8.49 -3.10
C ILE A 116 -5.02 -8.88 -3.26
N CYS A 117 -4.29 -9.15 -2.17
CA CYS A 117 -2.92 -9.66 -2.28
C CYS A 117 -2.93 -11.04 -2.96
N ASP A 118 -3.83 -11.94 -2.59
CA ASP A 118 -3.95 -13.26 -3.21
C ASP A 118 -4.36 -13.16 -4.68
N PHE A 119 -5.31 -12.29 -4.99
CA PHE A 119 -5.70 -12.01 -6.38
C PHE A 119 -4.50 -11.49 -7.20
N ALA A 120 -3.75 -10.53 -6.65
CA ALA A 120 -2.58 -9.95 -7.30
C ALA A 120 -1.48 -10.98 -7.55
N VAL A 121 -1.33 -12.00 -6.69
CA VAL A 121 -0.40 -13.13 -6.94
C VAL A 121 -0.78 -13.86 -8.22
N GLY A 122 -2.06 -14.17 -8.43
CA GLY A 122 -2.55 -14.75 -9.68
C GLY A 122 -2.27 -13.83 -10.87
N GLN A 123 -2.65 -12.55 -10.75
CA GLN A 123 -2.45 -11.55 -11.81
C GLN A 123 -0.99 -11.37 -12.19
N SER A 124 -0.05 -11.51 -11.26
CA SER A 124 1.40 -11.39 -11.51
C SER A 124 1.92 -12.39 -12.55
N ARG A 125 1.19 -13.49 -12.79
CA ARG A 125 1.48 -14.52 -13.80
C ARG A 125 0.66 -14.34 -15.08
N MET A 126 -0.25 -13.38 -15.10
CA MET A 126 -1.19 -13.10 -16.18
C MET A 126 -0.98 -11.73 -16.84
N LEU A 127 0.19 -11.11 -16.62
CA LEU A 127 0.61 -9.86 -17.29
C LEU A 127 1.07 -10.12 -18.73
N TYR A 128 0.28 -10.87 -19.50
CA TYR A 128 0.57 -11.19 -20.90
C TYR A 128 -0.02 -10.14 -21.86
N GLY A 129 0.63 -9.96 -23.00
CA GLY A 129 0.07 -9.25 -24.16
C GLY A 129 -0.31 -10.23 -25.27
N LEU A 130 -0.92 -9.71 -26.33
CA LEU A 130 -1.30 -10.50 -27.50
C LEU A 130 -0.13 -10.65 -28.50
N THR A 131 -0.03 -11.80 -29.14
CA THR A 131 0.74 -11.96 -30.39
C THR A 131 -0.25 -12.01 -31.55
N ILE A 132 -0.10 -11.11 -32.51
CA ILE A 132 -1.06 -10.88 -33.59
C ILE A 132 -0.37 -11.15 -34.93
N GLN A 133 -1.11 -11.65 -35.92
CA GLN A 133 -0.59 -11.86 -37.26
C GLN A 133 -0.35 -10.50 -37.94
N SER A 134 0.87 -10.28 -38.45
CA SER A 134 1.19 -9.08 -39.22
C SER A 134 0.73 -9.25 -40.66
N GLU A 135 0.18 -8.20 -41.26
CA GLU A 135 -0.07 -8.13 -42.71
C GLU A 135 1.22 -8.00 -43.54
N ARG A 136 2.35 -7.65 -42.89
CA ARG A 136 3.63 -7.37 -43.56
C ARG A 136 4.52 -8.62 -43.56
N PRO A 137 5.10 -9.03 -44.70
CA PRO A 137 6.04 -10.14 -44.74
C PRO A 137 7.23 -9.94 -43.79
N ASN A 138 7.66 -11.01 -43.12
CA ASN A 138 8.80 -11.00 -42.18
C ASN A 138 8.67 -10.02 -41.00
N HIS A 139 7.45 -9.67 -40.58
CA HIS A 139 7.21 -8.82 -39.41
C HIS A 139 6.47 -9.58 -38.30
N ARG A 140 6.83 -9.30 -37.05
CA ARG A 140 6.10 -9.76 -35.85
C ARG A 140 5.32 -8.60 -35.25
N LEU A 141 4.05 -8.80 -34.99
CA LEU A 141 3.19 -7.86 -34.28
C LEU A 141 2.87 -8.42 -32.89
N MET A 142 3.14 -7.63 -31.85
CA MET A 142 2.82 -8.00 -30.47
C MET A 142 2.46 -6.78 -29.63
N GLU A 143 1.62 -7.01 -28.64
CA GLU A 143 1.30 -6.05 -27.58
C GLU A 143 2.21 -6.29 -26.37
N GLN A 144 2.67 -5.20 -25.75
CA GLN A 144 3.49 -5.25 -24.54
C GLN A 144 2.94 -4.28 -23.50
N TRP A 145 2.91 -4.73 -22.26
CA TRP A 145 2.55 -3.92 -21.10
C TRP A 145 3.82 -3.60 -20.33
N HIS A 146 4.00 -2.32 -20.02
CA HIS A 146 5.11 -1.84 -19.21
C HIS A 146 4.56 -1.08 -18.00
N PRO A 147 5.29 -1.09 -16.87
CA PRO A 147 4.97 -0.26 -15.71
C PRO A 147 4.91 1.22 -16.09
N LEU A 148 4.00 1.96 -15.45
CA LEU A 148 3.84 3.41 -15.61
C LEU A 148 4.95 4.20 -14.91
N GLY A 149 5.37 3.77 -13.72
CA GLY A 149 6.28 4.56 -12.87
C GLY A 149 5.88 4.57 -11.40
N LEU A 150 5.70 5.78 -10.89
CA LEU A 150 5.17 6.03 -9.55
C LEU A 150 3.66 6.23 -9.65
N VAL A 151 2.91 5.44 -8.90
CA VAL A 151 1.45 5.55 -8.77
C VAL A 151 1.15 6.24 -7.44
N ALA A 152 0.54 7.43 -7.53
CA ALA A 152 0.04 8.14 -6.36
C ALA A 152 -1.34 7.59 -5.97
N VAL A 153 -1.49 7.19 -4.71
CA VAL A 153 -2.76 6.73 -4.13
C VAL A 153 -3.15 7.71 -3.05
N ILE A 154 -4.24 8.45 -3.29
CA ILE A 154 -4.82 9.38 -2.32
C ILE A 154 -6.13 8.76 -1.81
N SER A 155 -6.13 8.30 -0.56
CA SER A 155 -7.27 7.55 0.00
C SER A 155 -8.19 8.40 0.86
N ALA A 156 -9.48 8.09 0.83
CA ALA A 156 -10.47 8.71 1.71
C ALA A 156 -10.45 8.09 3.12
N PHE A 157 -11.06 8.77 4.09
CA PHE A 157 -11.06 8.35 5.50
C PHE A 157 -11.98 7.15 5.80
N ASN A 158 -12.97 6.88 4.95
CA ASN A 158 -14.01 5.89 5.22
C ASN A 158 -13.57 4.45 4.92
N PHE A 159 -12.55 4.26 4.07
CA PHE A 159 -11.86 2.99 3.84
C PHE A 159 -10.35 3.24 3.88
N PRO A 160 -9.79 3.47 5.08
CA PRO A 160 -8.41 3.94 5.24
C PRO A 160 -7.36 2.90 4.83
N VAL A 161 -7.71 1.61 4.70
CA VAL A 161 -6.74 0.55 4.38
C VAL A 161 -7.07 -0.22 3.10
N ALA A 162 -8.36 -0.46 2.79
CA ALA A 162 -8.75 -1.20 1.60
C ALA A 162 -8.40 -0.47 0.30
N VAL A 163 -8.79 0.81 0.16
CA VAL A 163 -8.53 1.60 -1.06
C VAL A 163 -7.04 1.68 -1.37
N TRP A 164 -6.21 1.86 -0.35
CA TRP A 164 -4.77 1.81 -0.50
C TRP A 164 -4.31 0.44 -1.00
N SER A 165 -4.69 -0.63 -0.29
CA SER A 165 -4.23 -1.99 -0.60
C SER A 165 -4.62 -2.45 -2.01
N TRP A 166 -5.82 -2.09 -2.48
CA TRP A 166 -6.29 -2.46 -3.81
C TRP A 166 -5.38 -1.90 -4.90
N ASN A 167 -5.02 -0.62 -4.77
CA ASN A 167 -4.16 0.06 -5.72
C ASN A 167 -2.71 -0.38 -5.55
N ALA A 168 -2.20 -0.45 -4.32
CA ALA A 168 -0.81 -0.77 -4.03
C ALA A 168 -0.44 -2.20 -4.45
N ALA A 169 -1.30 -3.19 -4.18
CA ALA A 169 -1.05 -4.58 -4.56
C ALA A 169 -0.99 -4.76 -6.08
N LEU A 170 -1.94 -4.14 -6.81
CA LEU A 170 -1.98 -4.20 -8.28
C LEU A 170 -0.84 -3.41 -8.93
N ALA A 171 -0.53 -2.21 -8.43
CA ALA A 171 0.62 -1.41 -8.86
C ALA A 171 1.93 -2.19 -8.65
N ALA A 172 2.12 -2.79 -7.48
CA ALA A 172 3.32 -3.56 -7.16
C ALA A 172 3.51 -4.74 -8.12
N VAL A 173 2.47 -5.55 -8.39
CA VAL A 173 2.60 -6.64 -9.38
C VAL A 173 2.70 -6.12 -10.81
N GLY A 174 2.09 -4.98 -11.13
CA GLY A 174 2.27 -4.25 -12.39
C GLY A 174 3.71 -3.80 -12.63
N GLY A 175 4.51 -3.66 -11.57
CA GLY A 175 5.91 -3.23 -11.61
C GLY A 175 6.13 -1.76 -11.28
N ASP A 176 5.09 -1.10 -10.76
CA ASP A 176 5.11 0.29 -10.32
C ASP A 176 5.54 0.42 -8.85
N ALA A 177 6.01 1.61 -8.48
CA ALA A 177 6.16 2.01 -7.08
C ALA A 177 4.95 2.82 -6.63
N THR A 178 4.57 2.75 -5.35
CA THR A 178 3.41 3.47 -4.81
C THR A 178 3.82 4.58 -3.86
N ILE A 179 3.22 5.76 -4.02
CA ILE A 179 3.24 6.86 -3.06
C ILE A 179 1.85 6.99 -2.46
N TRP A 180 1.71 6.87 -1.14
CA TRP A 180 0.43 6.91 -0.45
C TRP A 180 0.25 8.20 0.35
N LYS A 181 -0.94 8.83 0.27
CA LYS A 181 -1.31 10.02 1.03
C LYS A 181 -2.76 9.98 1.52
#